data_AF-A0A2I0ICV9-F1
#
_entry.id   AF-A0A2I0ICV9-F1
#
_cell.length_a   1.000
_cell.length_b   1.000
_cell.length_c   1.000
_cell.angle_alpha   90.00
_cell.angle_beta   90.00
_cell.angle_gamma   90.00
#
_symmetry.space_group_name_H-M   'P 1'
#
loop_
_entity.id
_entity.type
_entity.pdbx_description
1 polymer ?
#
loop_
_entity_poly.entity_id
_entity_poly.type
_entity_poly.pdbx_seq_one_letter_code
_entity_poly.pdbx_strand_id
1 'polypeptide(L)'
;MTTELLDIQPRELKFTFELKKQSSCSIILSNKTEQHVAFKVKTTSPKKYCVRPNSGVIKPKSSCDFTVTMQAQRVAPPEMKCKDKFLVQSTIVPFGTSEEEITSDLFAKGSGKYVEERKIRVSLVSPVESAVLLPINGGQKQDPCPEASLLSDRVPSGIENIPPPHTVSEDMEGLDAGKASVGHQEETNETEPTTFWHEDELKIYQNIQYPNSAEDLEGLKSKLRVMDSKLREEMLRKSRPKKAQVGFPLLYVCTVALISMVVGYLAHT
;
A
#
# COMPACT_ATOMS: atom_id res chain seq x y z
N MET A 1 -21.93 7.28 22.71
CA MET A 1 -20.70 7.78 22.05
C MET A 1 -20.09 6.62 21.30
N THR A 2 -19.86 6.73 19.99
CA THR A 2 -19.15 5.69 19.22
C THR A 2 -17.67 5.81 19.55
N THR A 3 -17.11 4.83 20.24
CA THR A 3 -15.68 4.77 20.55
C THR A 3 -14.91 4.42 19.27
N GLU A 4 -14.23 5.40 18.70
CA GLU A 4 -13.27 5.22 17.59
C GLU A 4 -11.99 4.61 18.17
N LEU A 5 -11.60 3.42 17.70
CA LEU A 5 -10.40 2.71 18.15
C LEU A 5 -9.15 3.31 17.50
N LEU A 6 -9.20 3.50 16.18
CA LEU A 6 -8.07 3.96 15.38
C LEU A 6 -8.39 5.26 14.64
N ASP A 7 -7.49 6.23 14.73
CA ASP A 7 -7.43 7.30 13.74
C ASP A 7 -6.69 6.84 12.50
N ILE A 8 -7.11 7.34 11.35
CA ILE A 8 -6.54 6.96 10.05
C ILE A 8 -6.20 8.22 9.26
N GLN A 9 -4.92 8.36 8.92
CA GLN A 9 -4.44 9.49 8.15
C GLN A 9 -3.48 9.05 7.03
N PRO A 10 -3.70 9.43 5.77
CA PRO A 10 -4.81 10.25 5.26
C PRO A 10 -6.14 9.49 5.13
N ARG A 11 -7.27 10.21 5.12
CA ARG A 11 -8.62 9.64 4.93
C ARG A 11 -8.96 9.26 3.48
N GLU A 12 -8.09 9.63 2.55
CA GLU A 12 -8.18 9.34 1.12
C GLU A 12 -6.77 9.12 0.57
N LEU A 13 -6.60 8.09 -0.25
CA LEU A 13 -5.34 7.78 -0.92
C LEU A 13 -5.31 8.43 -2.30
N LYS A 14 -4.23 9.13 -2.58
CA LYS A 14 -3.98 9.78 -3.88
C LYS A 14 -2.79 9.11 -4.53
N PHE A 15 -3.03 8.35 -5.59
CA PHE A 15 -1.96 7.75 -6.36
C PHE A 15 -1.69 8.58 -7.60
N THR A 16 -0.44 9.03 -7.75
CA THR A 16 0.04 9.51 -9.04
C THR A 16 0.08 8.33 -10.00
N PHE A 17 -0.71 8.39 -11.07
CA PHE A 17 -0.83 7.30 -12.02
C PHE A 17 0.04 7.57 -13.26
N GLU A 18 0.94 6.62 -13.53
CA GLU A 18 1.77 6.60 -14.72
C GLU A 18 1.76 5.21 -15.32
N LEU A 19 1.70 5.13 -16.65
CA LEU A 19 1.75 3.85 -17.34
C LEU A 19 3.07 3.14 -17.04
N LYS A 20 2.97 1.83 -16.77
CA LYS A 20 4.11 0.95 -16.48
C LYS A 20 4.94 1.33 -15.23
N LYS A 21 4.46 2.25 -14.39
CA LYS A 21 5.12 2.61 -13.12
C LYS A 21 4.26 2.26 -11.92
N GLN A 22 4.94 1.92 -10.82
CA GLN A 22 4.30 1.77 -9.52
C GLN A 22 4.13 3.14 -8.85
N SER A 23 3.20 3.21 -7.91
CA SER A 23 2.93 4.40 -7.11
C SER A 23 2.57 3.97 -5.70
N SER A 24 3.11 4.63 -4.68
CA SER A 24 2.95 4.22 -3.28
C SER A 24 2.42 5.36 -2.42
N CYS A 25 1.65 5.01 -1.40
CA CYS A 25 1.19 5.93 -0.36
C CYS A 25 1.34 5.25 1.00
N SER A 26 1.77 6.01 2.01
CA SER A 26 1.79 5.57 3.41
C SER A 26 0.54 6.08 4.14
N ILE A 27 0.00 5.24 5.02
CA ILE A 27 -1.13 5.52 5.88
C ILE A 27 -0.71 5.25 7.32
N ILE A 28 -1.01 6.18 8.21
CA ILE A 28 -0.77 6.06 9.64
C ILE A 28 -2.09 5.67 10.33
N LEU A 29 -2.00 4.61 11.13
CA LEU A 29 -3.03 4.15 12.06
C LEU A 29 -2.61 4.53 13.48
N SER A 30 -3.36 5.41 14.14
CA SER A 30 -3.07 5.85 15.50
C SER A 30 -4.09 5.28 16.48
N ASN A 31 -3.62 4.50 17.46
CA ASN A 31 -4.48 3.91 18.48
C ASN A 31 -4.83 4.95 19.56
N LYS A 32 -6.11 5.32 19.63
CA LYS A 32 -6.62 6.30 20.60
C LYS A 32 -6.92 5.70 21.98
N THR A 33 -6.91 4.37 22.08
CA THR A 33 -7.31 3.62 23.28
C THR A 33 -6.13 3.32 24.21
N GLU A 34 -6.44 2.91 25.44
CA GLU A 34 -5.47 2.35 26.40
C GLU A 34 -5.26 0.84 26.21
N GLN A 35 -5.82 0.24 25.16
CA GLN A 35 -5.81 -1.20 24.91
C GLN A 35 -5.04 -1.55 23.64
N HIS A 36 -4.66 -2.82 23.48
CA HIS A 36 -4.06 -3.29 22.23
C HIS A 36 -5.15 -3.42 21.17
N VAL A 37 -4.86 -2.95 19.97
CA VAL A 37 -5.81 -2.98 18.86
C VAL A 37 -5.20 -3.74 17.69
N ALA A 38 -5.83 -4.85 17.30
CA ALA A 38 -5.47 -5.54 16.07
C ALA A 38 -6.16 -4.88 14.89
N PHE A 39 -5.45 -4.78 13.76
CA PHE A 39 -6.01 -4.27 12.51
C PHE A 39 -5.84 -5.26 11.35
N LYS A 40 -6.71 -5.12 10.36
CA LYS A 40 -6.63 -5.85 9.09
C LYS A 40 -7.08 -4.95 7.94
N VAL A 41 -6.30 -4.92 6.88
CA VAL A 41 -6.57 -4.13 5.67
C VAL A 41 -7.11 -5.04 4.57
N LYS A 42 -8.26 -4.67 4.02
CA LYS A 42 -8.90 -5.32 2.87
C LYS A 42 -9.05 -4.30 1.74
N THR A 43 -9.13 -4.79 0.50
CA THR A 43 -9.32 -3.94 -0.69
C THR A 43 -10.31 -4.56 -1.65
N THR A 44 -11.01 -3.72 -2.42
CA THR A 44 -11.87 -4.17 -3.52
C THR A 44 -11.09 -4.65 -4.74
N SER A 45 -9.79 -4.36 -4.82
CA SER A 45 -8.95 -4.63 -6.00
C SER A 45 -7.59 -5.25 -5.63
N PRO A 46 -7.56 -6.46 -5.03
CA PRO A 46 -6.32 -7.06 -4.50
C PRO A 46 -5.26 -7.35 -5.56
N LYS A 47 -5.63 -7.51 -6.84
CA LYS A 47 -4.66 -7.69 -7.92
C LYS A 47 -3.91 -6.40 -8.29
N LYS A 48 -4.48 -5.23 -7.98
CA LYS A 48 -3.92 -3.92 -8.35
C LYS A 48 -3.04 -3.33 -7.25
N TYR A 49 -3.19 -3.78 -6.00
CA TYR A 49 -2.56 -3.16 -4.86
C TYR A 49 -1.84 -4.19 -4.01
N CYS A 50 -0.61 -3.86 -3.60
CA CYS A 50 0.09 -4.54 -2.53
C CYS A 50 -0.01 -3.69 -1.26
N VAL A 51 -0.23 -4.31 -0.11
CA VAL A 51 -0.35 -3.63 1.20
C VAL A 51 0.63 -4.27 2.17
N ARG A 52 1.46 -3.44 2.83
CA ARG A 52 2.47 -3.90 3.79
C ARG A 52 2.61 -2.94 4.98
N PRO A 53 2.46 -3.42 6.24
CA PRO A 53 1.79 -4.67 6.62
C PRO A 53 0.29 -4.64 6.25
N ASN A 54 -0.33 -5.81 6.04
CA ASN A 54 -1.78 -5.91 5.80
C ASN A 54 -2.60 -6.26 7.07
N SER A 55 -1.92 -6.67 8.13
CA SER A 55 -2.47 -6.90 9.47
C SER A 55 -1.38 -6.71 10.51
N GLY A 56 -1.77 -6.44 11.75
CA GLY A 56 -0.83 -6.27 12.86
C GLY A 56 -1.53 -5.86 14.15
N VAL A 57 -0.77 -5.72 15.24
CA VAL A 57 -1.25 -5.22 16.53
C VAL A 57 -0.60 -3.87 16.84
N ILE A 58 -1.40 -2.89 17.21
CA ILE A 58 -0.95 -1.55 17.62
C ILE A 58 -1.06 -1.45 19.13
N LYS A 59 0.04 -1.11 19.79
CA LYS A 59 0.11 -0.88 21.24
C LYS A 59 -0.79 0.29 21.66
N PRO A 60 -1.22 0.34 22.93
CA PRO A 60 -1.92 1.50 23.50
C PRO A 60 -1.19 2.80 23.19
N LYS A 61 -1.93 3.84 22.79
CA LYS A 61 -1.40 5.18 22.49
C LYS A 61 -0.26 5.24 21.46
N SER A 62 -0.05 4.17 20.70
CA SER A 62 0.98 4.09 19.68
C SER A 62 0.38 4.26 18.29
N SER A 63 1.25 4.38 17.29
CA SER A 63 0.87 4.43 15.88
C SER A 63 1.67 3.42 15.08
N CYS A 64 1.08 2.94 14.00
CA CYS A 64 1.71 2.05 13.03
C CYS A 64 1.40 2.56 11.63
N ASP A 65 2.37 2.53 10.73
CA ASP A 65 2.16 2.85 9.33
C ASP A 65 2.02 1.58 8.48
N PHE A 66 1.22 1.69 7.43
CA PHE A 66 1.21 0.71 6.35
C PHE A 66 1.31 1.41 5.00
N THR A 67 2.06 0.80 4.10
CA THR A 67 2.24 1.26 2.74
C THR A 67 1.31 0.51 1.80
N VAL A 68 0.63 1.26 0.94
CA VAL A 68 -0.13 0.73 -0.17
C VAL A 68 0.61 1.08 -1.45
N THR A 69 0.98 0.06 -2.23
CA THR A 69 1.63 0.21 -3.54
C THR A 69 0.66 -0.23 -4.64
N MET A 70 0.29 0.70 -5.50
CA MET A 70 -0.40 0.42 -6.75
C MET A 70 0.58 -0.20 -7.75
N GLN A 71 0.21 -1.37 -8.27
CA GLN A 71 0.99 -2.10 -9.27
C GLN A 71 1.01 -1.38 -10.62
N ALA A 72 2.11 -1.54 -11.35
CA ALA A 72 2.30 -0.95 -12.66
C ALA A 72 1.22 -1.40 -13.65
N GLN A 73 0.38 -0.46 -14.09
CA GLN A 73 -0.70 -0.75 -15.03
C GLN A 73 -0.22 -0.59 -16.48
N ARG A 74 -0.62 -1.54 -17.34
CA ARG A 74 -0.30 -1.52 -18.77
C ARG A 74 -1.27 -0.68 -19.61
N VAL A 75 -2.49 -0.49 -19.10
CA VAL A 75 -3.58 0.21 -19.78
C VAL A 75 -4.09 1.29 -18.83
N ALA A 76 -4.29 2.50 -19.35
CA ALA A 76 -4.85 3.59 -18.57
C ALA A 76 -6.34 3.35 -18.31
N PRO A 77 -6.83 3.53 -17.06
CA PRO A 77 -8.26 3.51 -16.79
C PRO A 77 -8.98 4.57 -17.65
N PRO A 78 -10.13 4.24 -18.27
CA PRO A 78 -10.94 5.22 -18.98
C PRO A 78 -11.25 6.43 -18.09
N GLU A 79 -10.96 7.63 -18.58
CA GLU A 79 -11.18 8.90 -17.88
C GLU A 79 -10.49 9.03 -16.50
N MET A 80 -9.40 8.29 -16.25
CA MET A 80 -8.72 8.23 -14.93
C MET A 80 -9.66 7.88 -13.75
N LYS A 81 -10.81 7.25 -14.03
CA LYS A 81 -11.77 6.91 -12.98
C LYS A 81 -11.25 5.76 -12.13
N CYS A 82 -11.18 5.97 -10.82
CA CYS A 82 -10.91 4.93 -9.84
C CYS A 82 -12.08 4.82 -8.86
N LYS A 83 -12.58 3.58 -8.68
CA LYS A 83 -13.65 3.24 -7.74
C LYS A 83 -13.15 2.34 -6.60
N ASP A 84 -11.85 2.13 -6.55
CA ASP A 84 -11.22 1.22 -5.61
C ASP A 84 -11.32 1.78 -4.20
N LYS A 85 -11.51 0.88 -3.23
CA LYS A 85 -11.66 1.22 -1.81
C LYS A 85 -10.84 0.28 -0.96
N PHE A 86 -10.27 0.83 0.10
CA PHE A 86 -9.69 0.06 1.19
C PHE A 86 -10.65 0.05 2.38
N LEU A 87 -10.60 -1.03 3.13
CA LEU A 87 -11.34 -1.21 4.37
C LEU A 87 -10.33 -1.60 5.44
N VAL A 88 -10.19 -0.77 6.46
CA VAL A 88 -9.45 -1.09 7.68
C VAL A 88 -10.46 -1.61 8.69
N GLN A 89 -10.28 -2.85 9.13
CA GLN A 89 -11.01 -3.43 10.24
C GLN A 89 -10.14 -3.37 11.48
N SER A 90 -10.71 -3.02 12.64
CA SER A 90 -10.00 -2.96 13.91
C SER A 90 -10.82 -3.58 15.04
N THR A 91 -10.13 -4.21 16.00
CA THR A 91 -10.76 -4.79 17.18
C THR A 91 -9.80 -4.78 18.37
N ILE A 92 -10.34 -4.68 19.58
CA ILE A 92 -9.54 -4.74 20.81
C ILE A 92 -9.09 -6.18 21.04
N VAL A 93 -7.80 -6.35 21.35
CA VAL A 93 -7.19 -7.65 21.64
C VAL A 93 -6.48 -7.62 23.00
N PRO A 94 -6.29 -8.79 23.64
CA PRO A 94 -5.50 -8.90 24.86
C PRO A 94 -4.04 -8.44 24.68
N PHE A 95 -3.40 -8.10 25.79
CA PHE A 95 -1.94 -7.91 25.80
C PHE A 95 -1.24 -9.22 25.43
N GLY A 96 -0.16 -9.12 24.64
CA GLY A 96 0.64 -10.28 24.23
C GLY A 96 0.13 -11.04 23.01
N THR A 97 -1.00 -10.63 22.41
CA THR A 97 -1.45 -11.20 21.12
C THR A 97 -0.39 -10.99 20.04
N SER A 98 0.07 -12.10 19.45
CA SER A 98 1.04 -12.09 18.36
C SER A 98 0.36 -11.82 17.01
N GLU A 99 1.15 -11.53 15.97
CA GLU A 99 0.63 -11.33 14.61
C GLU A 99 0.02 -12.62 14.03
N GLU A 100 0.52 -13.78 14.43
CA GLU A 100 0.05 -15.10 13.99
C GLU A 100 -1.36 -15.41 14.50
N GLU A 101 -1.72 -14.87 15.66
CA GLU A 101 -3.05 -14.99 16.26
C GLU A 101 -4.09 -14.10 15.57
N ILE A 102 -3.67 -13.18 14.68
CA ILE A 102 -4.55 -12.28 13.93
C ILE A 102 -5.25 -13.05 12.79
N THR A 103 -6.16 -13.92 13.17
CA THR A 103 -6.96 -14.71 12.23
C THR A 103 -8.16 -13.93 11.68
N SER A 104 -8.72 -14.38 10.56
CA SER A 104 -9.92 -13.75 9.98
C SER A 104 -11.14 -13.80 10.91
N ASP A 105 -11.18 -14.78 11.82
CA ASP A 105 -12.30 -15.00 12.74
C ASP A 105 -12.43 -13.88 13.78
N LEU A 106 -11.31 -13.25 14.17
CA LEU A 106 -11.33 -12.05 15.03
C LEU A 106 -12.15 -10.90 14.43
N PHE A 107 -12.22 -10.83 13.10
CA PHE A 107 -12.92 -9.78 12.36
C PHE A 107 -14.26 -10.24 11.77
N ALA A 108 -14.72 -11.45 12.09
CA ALA A 108 -15.98 -11.99 11.60
C ALA A 108 -17.17 -11.35 12.34
N LYS A 109 -18.19 -10.93 11.59
CA LYS A 109 -19.47 -10.45 12.13
C LYS A 109 -20.23 -11.64 12.73
N GLY A 110 -20.03 -11.88 14.03
CA GLY A 110 -20.59 -13.03 14.74
C GLY A 110 -19.68 -13.58 15.85
N SER A 111 -18.42 -13.13 15.93
CA SER A 111 -17.46 -13.55 16.97
C SER A 111 -17.78 -13.04 18.37
N GLY A 112 -18.88 -12.30 18.55
CA GLY A 112 -19.22 -11.61 19.80
C GLY A 112 -18.33 -10.41 20.14
N LYS A 113 -17.29 -10.15 19.34
CA LYS A 113 -16.37 -9.02 19.52
C LYS A 113 -16.83 -7.81 18.73
N TYR A 114 -16.57 -6.62 19.27
CA TYR A 114 -16.75 -5.38 18.54
C TYR A 114 -15.66 -5.25 17.47
N VAL A 115 -16.08 -5.06 16.22
CA VAL A 115 -15.20 -4.82 15.07
C VAL A 115 -15.58 -3.47 14.45
N GLU A 116 -14.65 -2.54 14.46
CA GLU A 116 -14.79 -1.26 13.79
C GLU A 116 -14.32 -1.37 12.33
N GLU A 117 -15.05 -0.72 11.42
CA GLU A 117 -14.84 -0.80 9.97
C GLU A 117 -14.70 0.62 9.38
N ARG A 118 -13.49 1.00 8.96
CA ARG A 118 -13.21 2.31 8.34
C ARG A 118 -12.87 2.17 6.85
N LYS A 119 -13.64 2.85 5.98
CA LYS A 119 -13.42 2.85 4.52
C LYS A 119 -12.53 4.03 4.11
N ILE A 120 -11.55 3.76 3.24
CA ILE A 120 -10.66 4.74 2.64
C ILE A 120 -10.87 4.71 1.12
N ARG A 121 -11.08 5.87 0.50
CA ARG A 121 -11.24 5.98 -0.95
C ARG A 121 -9.89 6.12 -1.64
N VAL A 122 -9.85 5.69 -2.90
CA VAL A 122 -8.70 5.88 -3.78
C VAL A 122 -9.05 6.88 -4.88
N SER A 123 -8.17 7.85 -5.10
CA SER A 123 -8.21 8.76 -6.24
C SER A 123 -6.92 8.66 -7.03
N LEU A 124 -7.03 8.80 -8.35
CA LEU A 124 -5.88 8.87 -9.24
C LEU A 124 -5.65 10.33 -9.59
N VAL A 125 -4.38 10.75 -9.54
CA VAL A 125 -3.93 12.04 -10.02
C VAL A 125 -2.96 11.83 -11.16
N SER A 126 -3.02 12.67 -12.19
CA SER A 126 -1.98 12.71 -13.21
C SER A 126 -0.69 13.23 -12.57
N PRO A 127 0.49 12.80 -13.03
CA PRO A 127 1.73 13.49 -12.70
C PRO A 127 1.56 14.94 -13.11
N VAL A 128 1.82 15.85 -12.17
CA VAL A 128 2.04 17.24 -12.57
C VAL A 128 3.35 17.20 -13.35
N GLU A 129 3.32 17.53 -14.64
CA GLU A 129 4.54 17.84 -15.37
C GLU A 129 5.22 18.96 -14.58
N SER A 130 6.27 18.60 -13.84
CA SER A 130 7.06 19.54 -13.07
C SER A 130 7.46 20.67 -14.02
N ALA A 131 7.19 21.90 -13.60
CA ALA A 131 7.28 23.11 -14.41
C ALA A 131 8.42 23.03 -15.43
N VAL A 132 8.04 23.04 -16.71
CA VAL A 132 8.93 23.32 -17.83
C VAL A 132 9.78 24.51 -17.42
N LEU A 133 11.10 24.26 -17.30
CA LEU A 133 12.09 25.32 -17.22
C LEU A 133 11.83 26.23 -18.42
N LEU A 134 11.23 27.40 -18.17
CA LEU A 134 11.15 28.44 -19.20
C LEU A 134 12.60 28.70 -19.64
N PRO A 135 12.91 28.68 -20.94
CA PRO A 135 14.24 29.05 -21.40
C PRO A 135 14.49 30.50 -21.02
N ILE A 136 15.37 30.73 -20.05
CA ILE A 136 16.04 32.01 -19.88
C ILE A 136 17.05 32.11 -21.03
N ASN A 137 16.68 32.81 -22.11
CA ASN A 137 17.60 33.74 -22.76
C ASN A 137 16.95 34.65 -23.82
N GLY A 138 17.11 35.97 -23.61
CA GLY A 138 17.56 36.90 -24.66
C GLY A 138 16.55 37.93 -25.19
N GLY A 139 16.62 39.18 -24.73
CA GLY A 139 15.95 40.33 -25.36
C GLY A 139 16.13 41.67 -24.65
N GLN A 140 17.27 42.32 -24.88
CA GLN A 140 17.72 43.63 -24.38
C GLN A 140 16.83 44.81 -24.86
N LYS A 141 16.51 45.79 -24.00
CA LYS A 141 16.39 47.24 -24.33
C LYS A 141 16.31 48.14 -23.07
N GLN A 142 17.00 49.26 -23.16
CA GLN A 142 17.44 50.22 -22.12
C GLN A 142 16.41 51.31 -21.72
N ASP A 143 16.41 51.66 -20.41
CA ASP A 143 16.42 52.97 -19.68
C ASP A 143 15.29 54.03 -19.84
N PRO A 144 15.02 54.98 -18.87
CA PRO A 144 15.86 55.45 -17.72
C PRO A 144 15.18 55.72 -16.31
N CYS A 145 16.04 56.00 -15.30
CA CYS A 145 15.92 56.30 -13.83
C CYS A 145 15.07 57.56 -13.40
N PRO A 146 14.84 57.98 -12.10
CA PRO A 146 15.72 57.89 -10.90
C PRO A 146 15.13 57.80 -9.43
N GLU A 147 16.05 57.59 -8.47
CA GLU A 147 16.23 58.23 -7.13
C GLU A 147 15.82 57.58 -5.77
N ALA A 148 16.84 57.60 -4.87
CA ALA A 148 16.88 57.56 -3.38
C ALA A 148 16.37 56.28 -2.65
N SER A 149 17.08 55.61 -1.73
CA SER A 149 17.97 56.09 -0.65
C SER A 149 18.79 54.94 -0.01
N LEU A 150 20.09 55.17 0.18
CA LEU A 150 20.97 54.89 1.33
C LEU A 150 20.82 53.60 2.19
N LEU A 151 21.87 52.76 2.22
CA LEU A 151 22.78 52.52 3.38
C LEU A 151 23.51 51.16 3.26
N SER A 152 24.81 51.18 2.97
CA SER A 152 25.75 50.13 3.42
C SER A 152 27.15 50.71 3.43
N ASP A 153 27.66 50.93 4.64
CA ASP A 153 28.96 51.50 4.90
C ASP A 153 30.07 50.42 4.88
N ARG A 154 31.27 50.88 4.56
CA ARG A 154 32.44 50.14 4.07
C ARG A 154 33.15 49.23 5.11
N VAL A 155 33.68 48.12 4.59
CA VAL A 155 34.87 47.37 5.06
C VAL A 155 36.13 48.21 4.72
N PRO A 156 37.24 48.25 5.51
CA PRO A 156 38.35 47.30 5.32
C PRO A 156 39.30 47.09 6.53
N SER A 157 40.04 45.98 6.53
CA SER A 157 41.51 46.00 6.36
C SER A 157 42.14 44.66 6.73
N GLY A 158 43.23 44.31 6.02
CA GLY A 158 44.07 43.14 6.29
C GLY A 158 45.51 43.50 6.63
N ILE A 159 46.25 42.42 6.94
CA ILE A 159 47.71 42.21 6.85
C ILE A 159 48.57 42.70 8.04
N GLU A 160 48.90 41.71 8.88
CA GLU A 160 50.26 41.26 9.30
C GLU A 160 51.17 42.17 10.13
N ASN A 161 51.73 41.62 11.22
CA ASN A 161 53.16 41.70 11.60
C ASN A 161 53.49 40.91 12.90
N ILE A 162 54.21 39.78 12.74
CA ILE A 162 55.44 39.23 13.43
C ILE A 162 55.60 39.27 15.01
N PRO A 163 56.54 38.52 15.64
CA PRO A 163 56.33 37.30 16.47
C PRO A 163 56.75 37.48 17.97
N PRO A 164 56.76 36.43 18.82
CA PRO A 164 56.67 36.52 20.29
C PRO A 164 58.08 36.56 20.94
N PRO A 165 58.26 36.69 22.29
CA PRO A 165 58.19 35.47 23.13
C PRO A 165 58.07 35.61 24.70
N HIS A 166 57.80 34.46 25.36
CA HIS A 166 58.04 34.11 26.80
C HIS A 166 57.21 34.89 27.86
N THR A 167 56.84 34.43 29.07
CA THR A 167 57.35 33.43 30.04
C THR A 167 56.34 33.33 31.21
N VAL A 168 56.14 32.12 31.76
CA VAL A 168 56.01 31.73 33.20
C VAL A 168 54.96 32.40 34.11
N SER A 169 54.06 31.59 34.72
CA SER A 169 53.98 31.26 36.17
C SER A 169 52.71 30.45 36.51
N GLU A 170 52.88 29.22 37.03
CA GLU A 170 52.57 28.76 38.42
C GLU A 170 51.10 28.31 38.60
N ASP A 171 50.67 27.32 39.40
CA ASP A 171 51.18 26.10 40.04
C ASP A 171 49.93 25.49 40.75
N MET A 172 49.85 24.16 40.92
CA MET A 172 49.69 23.49 42.23
C MET A 172 49.36 21.99 42.07
N GLU A 173 50.02 21.23 42.96
CA GLU A 173 50.38 19.81 42.93
C GLU A 173 49.30 18.81 43.35
N GLY A 174 49.58 17.52 43.09
CA GLY A 174 48.97 16.37 43.78
C GLY A 174 49.42 15.01 43.23
N LEU A 175 50.47 14.45 43.84
CA LEU A 175 51.19 13.22 43.50
C LEU A 175 50.44 11.92 43.87
N ASP A 176 50.56 10.85 43.07
CA ASP A 176 50.94 9.51 43.55
C ASP A 176 51.54 8.65 42.42
N ALA A 177 52.51 7.80 42.79
CA ALA A 177 53.45 7.09 41.94
C ALA A 177 53.21 5.57 41.90
N GLY A 178 53.41 4.93 40.75
CA GLY A 178 53.52 3.47 40.63
C GLY A 178 53.77 3.02 39.20
N LYS A 179 54.85 2.25 38.97
CA LYS A 179 55.62 2.12 37.73
C LYS A 179 55.18 1.01 36.74
N ALA A 180 55.52 1.28 35.46
CA ALA A 180 56.00 0.38 34.38
C ALA A 180 54.99 -0.58 33.71
N SER A 181 55.01 -0.86 32.41
CA SER A 181 55.68 -0.31 31.22
C SER A 181 55.13 -1.03 29.98
N VAL A 182 55.18 -0.36 28.81
CA VAL A 182 55.12 -0.88 27.43
C VAL A 182 53.74 -1.03 26.76
N GLY A 183 53.51 -0.21 25.74
CA GLY A 183 53.05 -0.70 24.43
C GLY A 183 51.75 -0.12 23.85
N HIS A 184 51.94 0.64 22.77
CA HIS A 184 51.03 0.82 21.63
C HIS A 184 49.90 1.85 21.68
N GLN A 185 49.79 2.52 20.53
CA GLN A 185 48.96 3.66 20.18
C GLN A 185 47.47 3.38 20.36
N GLU A 186 46.80 4.39 20.91
CA GLU A 186 45.35 4.55 20.92
C GLU A 186 44.96 5.26 19.62
N GLU A 187 44.29 4.54 18.73
CA GLU A 187 43.59 5.10 17.58
C GLU A 187 42.15 4.57 17.63
N THR A 188 41.22 5.46 17.98
CA THR A 188 39.80 5.19 18.08
C THR A 188 39.23 5.01 16.67
N ASN A 189 38.83 3.79 16.33
CA ASN A 189 37.98 3.52 15.18
C ASN A 189 36.59 3.06 15.63
N GLU A 190 35.62 3.72 15.00
CA GLU A 190 34.20 3.54 15.06
C GLU A 190 33.79 2.06 14.94
N THR A 191 32.75 1.66 15.66
CA THR A 191 32.09 0.37 15.41
C THR A 191 30.58 0.56 15.48
N GLU A 192 29.95 0.44 14.30
CA GLU A 192 28.52 0.26 14.08
C GLU A 192 27.98 -0.97 14.83
N PRO A 193 26.71 -0.98 15.30
CA PRO A 193 26.07 -2.21 15.70
C PRO A 193 25.59 -2.97 14.46
N THR A 194 26.28 -4.07 14.19
CA THR A 194 25.96 -5.08 13.18
C THR A 194 24.55 -5.64 13.44
N THR A 195 23.61 -5.34 12.55
CA THR A 195 22.31 -6.02 12.53
C THR A 195 22.50 -7.34 11.78
N PHE A 196 22.47 -8.43 12.54
CA PHE A 196 22.52 -9.80 12.05
C PHE A 196 21.24 -10.12 11.27
N TRP A 197 21.31 -10.02 9.95
CA TRP A 197 20.27 -10.48 9.05
C TRP A 197 20.55 -11.93 8.66
N HIS A 198 19.60 -12.82 8.97
CA HIS A 198 19.62 -14.23 8.58
C HIS A 198 19.75 -14.38 7.05
N GLU A 199 20.70 -15.22 6.62
CA GLU A 199 21.02 -15.55 5.20
C GLU A 199 19.88 -16.25 4.41
N ASP A 200 18.70 -16.42 4.99
CA ASP A 200 17.53 -16.96 4.28
C ASP A 200 16.72 -15.89 3.53
N GLU A 201 16.90 -14.59 3.80
CA GLU A 201 16.18 -13.52 3.09
C GLU A 201 16.76 -13.20 1.69
N LEU A 202 18.02 -13.55 1.40
CA LEU A 202 18.58 -13.34 0.06
C LEU A 202 18.10 -14.38 -0.99
N LYS A 203 17.57 -15.52 -0.56
CA LYS A 203 17.02 -16.53 -1.50
C LYS A 203 15.66 -16.13 -2.08
N ILE A 204 14.93 -15.21 -1.44
CA ILE A 204 13.66 -14.71 -1.94
C ILE A 204 13.88 -13.71 -3.09
N TYR A 205 14.94 -12.91 -3.02
CA TYR A 205 15.26 -11.92 -4.06
C TYR A 205 16.09 -12.47 -5.23
N GLN A 206 16.69 -13.66 -5.09
CA GLN A 206 17.39 -14.33 -6.20
C GLN A 206 16.56 -15.39 -6.94
N ASN A 207 15.30 -15.64 -6.51
CA ASN A 207 14.36 -16.52 -7.19
C ASN A 207 13.31 -15.81 -8.06
N ILE A 208 13.52 -14.53 -8.41
CA ILE A 208 12.83 -13.95 -9.57
C ILE A 208 13.55 -14.45 -10.83
N GLN A 209 13.37 -15.73 -11.10
CA GLN A 209 13.60 -16.30 -12.41
C GLN A 209 12.54 -15.69 -13.34
N TYR A 210 12.93 -14.67 -14.12
CA TYR A 210 12.26 -14.42 -15.39
C TYR A 210 12.21 -15.78 -16.10
N PRO A 211 11.06 -16.28 -16.59
CA PRO A 211 10.96 -17.65 -17.09
C PRO A 211 11.99 -17.86 -18.21
N ASN A 212 13.07 -18.60 -17.89
CA ASN A 212 14.11 -18.98 -18.82
C ASN A 212 13.70 -20.31 -19.46
N SER A 213 12.82 -20.25 -20.44
CA SER A 213 12.88 -21.06 -21.67
C SER A 213 11.71 -20.63 -22.55
N ALA A 214 11.95 -20.48 -23.86
CA ALA A 214 10.89 -20.21 -24.82
C ALA A 214 9.79 -21.32 -24.81
N GLU A 215 10.14 -22.50 -24.30
CA GLU A 215 9.28 -23.68 -24.19
C GLU A 215 8.14 -23.49 -23.17
N ASP A 216 8.36 -22.75 -22.07
CA ASP A 216 7.33 -22.55 -21.04
C ASP A 216 6.31 -21.47 -21.46
N LEU A 217 6.71 -20.51 -22.31
CA LEU A 217 5.80 -19.53 -22.92
C LEU A 217 4.89 -20.18 -23.98
N GLU A 218 5.42 -21.13 -24.75
CA GLU A 218 4.65 -21.99 -25.65
C GLU A 218 3.65 -22.85 -24.86
N GLY A 219 4.09 -23.42 -23.73
CA GLY A 219 3.24 -24.14 -22.77
C GLY A 219 2.10 -23.28 -22.22
N LEU A 220 2.38 -22.01 -21.90
CA LEU A 220 1.35 -21.09 -21.41
C LEU A 220 0.38 -20.66 -22.51
N LYS A 221 0.88 -20.42 -23.73
CA LYS A 221 0.07 -20.10 -24.92
C LYS A 221 -0.84 -21.27 -25.30
N SER A 222 -0.33 -22.50 -25.25
CA SER A 222 -1.12 -23.70 -25.55
C SER A 222 -2.22 -23.91 -24.51
N LYS A 223 -1.93 -23.73 -23.21
CA LYS A 223 -2.94 -23.75 -22.14
C LYS A 223 -4.02 -22.69 -22.32
N LEU A 224 -3.66 -21.48 -22.75
CA LEU A 224 -4.63 -20.42 -23.03
C LEU A 224 -5.57 -20.80 -24.18
N ARG A 225 -5.03 -21.35 -25.28
CA ARG A 225 -5.84 -21.85 -26.41
C ARG A 225 -6.79 -22.98 -26.01
N VAL A 226 -6.36 -23.89 -25.14
CA VAL A 226 -7.19 -24.98 -24.62
C VAL A 226 -8.30 -24.46 -23.72
N MET A 227 -8.03 -23.43 -22.93
CA MET A 227 -9.04 -22.80 -22.07
C MET A 227 -10.08 -22.05 -22.91
N ASP A 228 -9.66 -21.33 -23.94
CA ASP A 228 -10.55 -20.63 -24.86
C ASP A 228 -11.44 -21.61 -25.65
N SER A 229 -10.90 -22.76 -26.07
CA SER A 229 -11.68 -23.80 -26.75
C SER A 229 -12.72 -24.43 -25.82
N LYS A 230 -12.35 -24.72 -24.56
CA LYS A 230 -13.29 -25.20 -23.54
C LYS A 230 -14.40 -24.20 -23.23
N LEU A 231 -14.07 -22.91 -23.12
CA LEU A 231 -15.07 -21.87 -22.90
C LEU A 231 -16.03 -21.76 -24.09
N ARG A 232 -15.52 -21.87 -25.32
CA ARG A 232 -16.33 -21.87 -26.53
C ARG A 232 -17.25 -23.09 -26.64
N GLU A 233 -16.75 -24.27 -26.27
CA GLU A 233 -17.55 -25.50 -26.17
C GLU A 233 -18.67 -25.37 -25.13
N GLU A 234 -18.37 -24.86 -23.93
CA GLU A 234 -19.35 -24.58 -22.87
C GLU A 234 -20.45 -23.62 -23.34
N MET A 235 -20.07 -22.53 -24.03
CA MET A 235 -21.02 -21.57 -24.60
C MET A 235 -21.91 -22.19 -25.68
N LEU A 236 -21.35 -23.05 -26.55
CA LEU A 236 -22.13 -23.80 -27.54
C LEU A 236 -23.09 -24.81 -26.91
N ARG A 237 -22.66 -25.50 -25.83
CA ARG A 237 -23.50 -26.45 -25.09
C ARG A 237 -24.67 -25.74 -24.41
N LYS A 238 -24.45 -24.52 -23.91
CA LYS A 238 -25.46 -23.70 -23.23
C LYS A 238 -26.42 -23.00 -24.20
N SER A 239 -26.03 -22.83 -25.46
CA SER A 239 -26.80 -22.17 -26.52
C SER A 239 -27.72 -23.12 -27.31
N ARG A 240 -27.77 -24.42 -27.01
CA ARG A 240 -28.78 -25.30 -27.64
C ARG A 240 -30.17 -24.77 -27.28
N PRO A 241 -30.97 -24.30 -28.26
CA PRO A 241 -32.29 -23.80 -27.97
C PRO A 241 -33.13 -24.98 -27.45
N LYS A 242 -33.70 -24.83 -26.25
CA LYS A 242 -34.79 -25.69 -25.82
C LYS A 242 -35.88 -25.51 -26.87
N LYS A 243 -36.17 -26.55 -27.67
CA LYS A 243 -37.34 -26.53 -28.54
C LYS A 243 -38.55 -26.28 -27.65
N ALA A 244 -39.10 -25.07 -27.71
CA ALA A 244 -40.39 -24.78 -27.12
C ALA A 244 -41.39 -25.66 -27.85
N GLN A 245 -41.89 -26.68 -27.17
CA GLN A 245 -43.00 -27.48 -27.67
C GLN A 245 -44.25 -26.61 -27.56
N VAL A 246 -44.51 -25.81 -28.60
CA VAL A 246 -45.75 -25.04 -28.73
C VAL A 246 -46.82 -26.03 -29.17
N GLY A 247 -47.47 -26.65 -28.19
CA GLY A 247 -48.62 -27.53 -28.37
C GLY A 247 -49.26 -27.76 -27.02
N PHE A 248 -50.59 -27.75 -26.97
CA PHE A 248 -51.32 -28.01 -25.72
C PHE A 248 -50.88 -29.37 -25.15
N PRO A 249 -50.46 -29.45 -23.88
CA PRO A 249 -50.02 -30.70 -23.29
C PRO A 249 -51.17 -31.71 -23.36
N LEU A 250 -50.92 -32.89 -23.91
CA LEU A 250 -51.90 -33.98 -24.06
C LEU A 250 -52.61 -34.30 -22.73
N LEU A 251 -51.88 -34.12 -21.62
CA LEU A 251 -52.40 -34.20 -20.25
C LEU A 251 -53.53 -33.20 -19.97
N TYR A 252 -53.44 -31.96 -20.47
CA TYR A 252 -54.49 -30.96 -20.29
C TYR A 252 -55.79 -31.38 -20.98
N VAL A 253 -55.70 -31.88 -22.22
CA VAL A 253 -56.85 -32.41 -22.97
C VAL A 253 -57.48 -33.59 -22.21
N CYS A 254 -56.65 -34.52 -21.72
CA CYS A 254 -57.14 -35.66 -20.93
C CYS A 254 -57.82 -35.20 -19.62
N THR A 255 -57.27 -34.21 -18.91
CA THR A 255 -57.88 -33.71 -17.67
C THR A 255 -59.24 -33.06 -17.90
N VAL A 256 -59.37 -32.24 -18.96
CA VAL A 256 -60.64 -31.58 -19.29
C VAL A 256 -61.70 -32.63 -19.68
N ALA A 257 -61.33 -33.67 -20.42
CA ALA A 257 -62.23 -34.76 -20.79
C ALA A 257 -62.70 -35.59 -19.58
N LEU A 258 -61.82 -35.85 -18.61
CA LEU A 258 -62.20 -36.56 -17.38
C LEU A 258 -63.12 -35.72 -16.51
N ILE A 259 -62.84 -34.42 -16.37
CA ILE A 259 -63.71 -33.51 -15.61
C ILE A 259 -65.09 -33.42 -16.26
N SER A 260 -65.17 -33.28 -17.59
CA SER A 260 -66.46 -33.22 -18.28
C SER A 260 -67.26 -34.51 -18.15
N MET A 261 -66.59 -35.68 -18.18
CA MET A 261 -67.24 -36.98 -17.97
C MET A 261 -67.80 -37.12 -16.54
N VAL A 262 -67.04 -36.68 -15.53
CA VAL A 262 -67.49 -36.73 -14.13
C VAL A 262 -68.65 -35.77 -13.89
N VAL A 263 -68.57 -34.55 -14.41
CA VAL A 263 -69.68 -33.57 -14.30
C VAL A 263 -70.92 -34.08 -15.02
N GLY A 264 -70.77 -34.67 -16.21
CA GLY A 264 -71.89 -35.29 -16.93
C GLY A 264 -72.53 -36.46 -16.17
N TYR A 265 -71.72 -37.30 -15.54
CA TYR A 265 -72.20 -38.41 -14.71
C TYR A 265 -72.96 -37.92 -13.47
N LEU A 266 -72.44 -36.89 -12.79
CA LEU A 266 -73.09 -36.29 -11.62
C LEU A 266 -74.39 -35.54 -11.97
N ALA A 267 -74.50 -35.00 -13.18
CA ALA A 267 -75.72 -34.32 -13.64
C ALA A 267 -76.82 -35.30 -14.12
N HIS A 268 -76.47 -36.56 -14.39
CA HIS A 268 -77.40 -37.60 -14.85
C HIS A 268 -77.90 -38.51 -13.71
N THR A 269 -77.32 -38.41 -12.52
CA THR A 269 -77.77 -39.14 -11.31
C THR A 269 -78.67 -38.26 -10.47
#